data_AF-A0A535DCG3-F1
#
_entry.id   AF-A0A535DCG3-F1
#
_cell.length_a   1.000
_cell.length_b   1.000
_cell.length_c   1.000
_cell.angle_alpha   90.00
_cell.angle_beta   90.00
_cell.angle_gamma   90.00
#
_symmetry.space_group_name_H-M   'P 1'
#
loop_
_entity.id
_entity.type
_entity.pdbx_description
1 polymer ?
#
loop_
_entity_poly.entity_id
_entity_poly.type
_entity_poly.pdbx_seq_one_letter_code
_entity_poly.pdbx_strand_id
1 'polypeptide(L)'
;MSGLAFNQMTGAFQAPDGRWYVLEQVGRIRTFREGDATATVFLDIRDHVVSGGELGLLGFAMAPDFAQTGVFFVDYTRGNPLRTEIASFTSNGVVADKASEVVVVEIAQPYENHNGGQLAFGPDGFLYIGMGDGGSGGDPQRNGQNRNAL
;
A
#
# COMPACT_ATOMS: atom_id res chain seq x y z
N MET A 1 16.97 24.84 -1.12
CA MET A 1 16.85 23.91 -2.25
C MET A 1 15.38 23.50 -2.32
N SER A 2 14.63 23.97 -3.31
CA SER A 2 13.29 23.43 -3.57
C SER A 2 13.46 22.19 -4.45
N GLY A 3 13.26 21.03 -3.84
CA GLY A 3 13.22 19.74 -4.50
C GLY A 3 12.05 18.93 -3.94
N LEU A 4 11.70 17.84 -4.61
CA LEU A 4 10.69 16.92 -4.12
C LEU A 4 11.08 16.43 -2.71
N ALA A 5 10.14 16.52 -1.77
CA ALA A 5 10.33 16.08 -0.40
C ALA A 5 9.15 15.19 -0.01
N PHE A 6 9.49 14.06 0.61
CA PHE A 6 8.54 13.04 1.04
C PHE A 6 8.84 12.69 2.50
N ASN A 7 7.81 12.30 3.24
CA ASN A 7 7.94 11.91 4.64
C ASN A 7 7.85 10.39 4.81
N GLN A 8 8.86 9.76 5.42
CA GLN A 8 8.89 8.33 5.72
C GLN A 8 8.43 7.46 4.54
N MET A 9 9.18 7.50 3.44
CA MET A 9 8.83 6.75 2.24
C MET A 9 8.88 5.24 2.49
N THR A 10 7.86 4.53 2.03
CA THR A 10 7.81 3.05 2.06
C THR A 10 7.95 2.45 0.66
N GLY A 11 7.70 3.22 -0.40
CA GLY A 11 7.89 2.77 -1.78
C GLY A 11 7.75 3.88 -2.81
N ALA A 12 8.26 3.62 -4.02
CA ALA A 12 8.12 4.48 -5.18
C ALA A 12 7.89 3.62 -6.43
N PHE A 13 6.83 3.93 -7.18
CA PHE A 13 6.34 3.13 -8.30
C PHE A 13 6.12 4.04 -9.51
N GLN A 14 6.62 3.65 -10.68
CA GLN A 14 6.44 4.41 -11.91
C GLN A 14 5.37 3.75 -12.78
N ALA A 15 4.40 4.53 -13.24
CA ALA A 15 3.47 4.12 -14.28
C ALA A 15 4.14 4.16 -15.66
N PRO A 16 3.61 3.42 -16.66
CA PRO A 16 4.12 3.43 -18.02
C PRO A 16 4.13 4.82 -18.69
N ASP A 17 3.29 5.76 -18.22
CA ASP A 17 3.24 7.14 -18.71
C ASP A 17 4.32 8.06 -18.08
N GLY A 18 5.24 7.49 -17.29
CA GLY A 18 6.34 8.18 -16.64
C GLY A 18 5.99 8.84 -15.30
N ARG A 19 4.72 8.78 -14.87
CA ARG A 19 4.28 9.31 -13.57
C ARG A 19 4.77 8.43 -12.42
N TRP A 20 5.28 9.07 -11.37
CA TRP A 20 5.68 8.42 -10.14
C TRP A 20 4.57 8.48 -9.08
N TYR A 21 4.49 7.43 -8.27
CA TYR A 21 3.65 7.29 -7.08
C TYR A 21 4.55 6.93 -5.91
N VAL A 22 4.63 7.80 -4.91
CA VAL A 22 5.45 7.64 -3.72
C VAL A 22 4.56 7.45 -2.51
N LEU A 23 4.75 6.35 -1.80
CA LEU A 23 4.02 6.04 -0.59
C LEU A 23 4.73 6.69 0.60
N GLU A 24 3.96 7.41 1.41
CA GLU A 24 4.36 7.89 2.73
C GLU A 24 3.69 6.99 3.78
N GLN A 25 4.49 6.45 4.72
CA GLN A 25 4.08 5.44 5.71
C GLN A 25 2.78 5.81 6.44
N VAL A 26 2.57 7.11 6.68
CA VAL A 26 1.40 7.65 7.39
C VAL A 26 0.06 7.40 6.70
N GLY A 27 0.03 6.95 5.43
CA GLY A 27 -1.21 6.73 4.69
C GLY A 27 -1.45 7.76 3.59
N ARG A 28 -0.39 8.25 2.93
CA ARG A 28 -0.53 9.10 1.74
C ARG A 28 0.22 8.52 0.55
N ILE A 29 -0.33 8.74 -0.63
CA ILE A 29 0.39 8.57 -1.89
C ILE A 29 0.58 9.94 -2.51
N ARG A 30 1.83 10.27 -2.85
CA ARG A 30 2.22 11.48 -3.55
C ARG A 30 2.54 11.15 -5.01
N THR A 31 2.21 12.04 -5.94
CA THR A 31 2.48 11.82 -7.36
C THR A 31 3.14 13.01 -8.03
N PHE A 32 4.02 12.74 -9.00
CA PHE A 32 4.76 13.73 -9.78
C PHE A 32 5.28 13.12 -11.09
N ARG A 33 5.77 13.95 -12.01
CA ARG A 33 6.57 13.56 -13.18
C ARG A 33 7.97 14.16 -13.11
N GLU A 34 8.90 13.58 -13.87
CA GLU A 34 10.23 14.15 -14.00
C GLU A 34 10.15 15.60 -14.52
N GLY A 35 10.88 16.50 -13.85
CA GLY A 35 10.82 17.95 -14.10
C GLY A 35 9.80 18.71 -13.24
N ASP A 36 8.88 18.04 -12.56
CA ASP A 36 7.96 18.70 -11.62
C ASP A 36 8.73 19.26 -10.41
N ALA A 37 8.43 20.50 -10.04
CA ALA A 37 9.02 21.13 -8.86
C ALA A 37 8.42 20.61 -7.54
N THR A 38 7.21 20.05 -7.58
CA THR A 38 6.46 19.59 -6.41
C THR A 38 5.67 18.32 -6.74
N ALA A 39 5.44 17.48 -5.72
CA ALA A 39 4.49 16.37 -5.82
C ALA A 39 3.11 16.79 -5.31
N THR A 40 2.04 16.30 -5.93
CA THR A 40 0.67 16.47 -5.43
C THR A 40 0.23 15.25 -4.62
N VAL A 41 -0.86 15.37 -3.87
CA VAL A 41 -1.47 14.22 -3.17
C VAL A 41 -2.33 13.46 -4.17
N PHE A 42 -2.02 12.18 -4.36
CA PHE A 42 -2.80 11.24 -5.17
C PHE A 42 -3.89 10.57 -4.33
N LEU A 43 -3.54 10.07 -3.15
CA LEU A 43 -4.46 9.43 -2.19
C LEU A 43 -4.09 9.88 -0.77
N ASP A 44 -5.08 10.10 0.08
CA ASP A 44 -4.90 10.39 1.50
C ASP A 44 -5.90 9.57 2.33
N ILE A 45 -5.39 8.56 3.02
CA ILE A 45 -6.13 7.63 3.89
C ILE A 45 -5.53 7.61 5.30
N ARG A 46 -4.91 8.72 5.74
CA ARG A 46 -4.29 8.82 7.08
C ARG A 46 -5.25 8.54 8.24
N ASP A 47 -6.54 8.71 8.04
CA ASP A 47 -7.59 8.37 9.00
C ASP A 47 -7.97 6.88 9.01
N HIS A 48 -7.48 6.10 8.04
CA HIS A 48 -7.61 4.64 8.00
C HIS A 48 -6.37 3.96 8.59
N VAL A 49 -5.21 4.60 8.47
CA VAL A 49 -3.90 3.99 8.70
C VAL A 49 -3.39 4.25 10.11
N VAL A 50 -2.98 3.18 10.80
CA VAL A 50 -2.04 3.29 11.93
C VAL A 50 -0.63 3.07 11.39
N SER A 51 0.32 3.90 11.81
CA SER A 51 1.68 3.92 11.25
C SER A 51 2.75 4.04 12.33
N GLY A 52 3.95 3.53 12.03
CA GLY A 52 5.09 3.50 12.94
C GLY A 52 5.71 2.10 13.00
N GLY A 53 7.02 2.02 13.20
CA GLY A 53 7.72 0.72 13.10
C GLY A 53 7.52 0.12 11.70
N GLU A 54 6.96 -1.09 11.66
CA GLU A 54 6.63 -1.81 10.42
C GLU A 54 5.17 -1.59 9.97
N LEU A 55 4.37 -0.83 10.74
CA LEU A 55 3.00 -0.49 10.39
C LEU A 55 2.94 0.70 9.42
N GLY A 56 1.90 0.76 8.60
CA GLY A 56 1.60 1.94 7.79
C GLY A 56 0.98 1.59 6.44
N LEU A 57 1.12 2.48 5.48
CA LEU A 57 0.90 2.21 4.06
C LEU A 57 2.17 1.59 3.46
N LEU A 58 2.12 0.32 3.11
CA LEU A 58 3.29 -0.51 2.81
C LEU A 58 3.31 -1.01 1.36
N GLY A 59 2.14 -1.16 0.74
CA GLY A 59 2.01 -1.70 -0.61
C GLY A 59 1.24 -0.82 -1.57
N PHE A 60 1.62 -0.89 -2.83
CA PHE A 60 0.90 -0.29 -3.95
C PHE A 60 1.11 -1.11 -5.22
N ALA A 61 0.02 -1.39 -5.93
CA ALA A 61 0.06 -2.01 -7.25
C ALA A 61 -1.03 -1.42 -8.15
N MET A 62 -0.65 -0.97 -9.33
CA MET A 62 -1.61 -0.62 -10.38
C MET A 62 -2.16 -1.90 -10.99
N ALA A 63 -3.48 -1.96 -11.23
CA ALA A 63 -4.04 -3.04 -12.03
C ALA A 63 -3.43 -3.04 -13.45
N PRO A 64 -3.38 -4.19 -14.14
CA PRO A 64 -2.82 -4.26 -15.50
C PRO A 64 -3.49 -3.29 -16.49
N ASP A 65 -4.76 -2.95 -16.27
CA ASP A 65 -5.55 -2.01 -17.09
C ASP A 65 -5.74 -0.64 -16.43
N PHE A 66 -4.89 -0.28 -15.46
CA PHE A 66 -4.98 0.97 -14.69
C PHE A 66 -5.07 2.23 -15.57
N ALA A 67 -4.41 2.25 -16.73
CA ALA A 67 -4.50 3.39 -17.65
C ALA A 67 -5.91 3.61 -18.22
N GLN A 68 -6.74 2.55 -18.26
CA GLN A 68 -8.11 2.58 -18.76
C GLN A 68 -9.12 2.67 -17.61
N THR A 69 -8.89 1.95 -16.51
CA THR A 69 -9.86 1.79 -15.42
C THR A 69 -9.58 2.67 -14.21
N GLY A 70 -8.34 3.13 -14.05
CA GLY A 70 -7.87 3.82 -12.86
C GLY A 70 -7.83 2.93 -11.60
N VAL A 71 -7.99 1.61 -11.72
CA VAL A 71 -8.02 0.69 -10.58
C VAL A 71 -6.61 0.37 -10.08
N PHE A 72 -6.39 0.55 -8.78
CA PHE A 72 -5.15 0.20 -8.12
C PHE A 72 -5.42 -0.38 -6.73
N PHE A 73 -4.42 -1.02 -6.15
CA PHE A 73 -4.49 -1.70 -4.86
C PHE A 73 -3.45 -1.11 -3.93
N VAL A 74 -3.78 -1.05 -2.64
CA VAL A 74 -2.87 -0.68 -1.57
C VAL A 74 -2.91 -1.72 -0.46
N ASP A 75 -1.79 -1.86 0.25
CA ASP A 75 -1.68 -2.62 1.50
C ASP A 75 -1.40 -1.64 2.62
N TYR A 76 -2.25 -1.63 3.65
CA TYR A 76 -2.03 -0.79 4.81
C TYR A 76 -2.48 -1.42 6.13
N THR A 77 -1.88 -0.96 7.22
CA THR A 77 -2.27 -1.37 8.58
C THR A 77 -3.41 -0.50 9.10
N ARG A 78 -4.49 -1.13 9.55
CA ARG A 78 -5.58 -0.50 10.29
C ARG A 78 -5.56 -0.92 11.75
N GLY A 79 -5.88 0.02 12.65
CA GLY A 79 -6.02 -0.24 14.08
C GLY A 79 -7.45 -0.61 14.50
N ASN A 80 -7.57 -1.14 15.71
CA ASN A 80 -8.85 -1.41 16.40
C ASN A 80 -9.88 -2.25 15.60
N PRO A 81 -9.65 -3.56 15.39
CA PRO A 81 -8.47 -4.34 15.78
C PRO A 81 -7.31 -4.15 14.80
N LEU A 82 -6.09 -4.47 15.26
CA LEU A 82 -4.89 -4.40 14.43
C LEU A 82 -4.95 -5.45 13.31
N ARG A 83 -4.83 -4.99 12.06
CA ARG A 83 -4.92 -5.85 10.87
C ARG A 83 -4.27 -5.18 9.66
N THR A 84 -3.90 -5.99 8.69
CA THR A 84 -3.55 -5.55 7.35
C THR A 84 -4.80 -5.61 6.47
N GLU A 85 -5.07 -4.53 5.74
CA GLU A 85 -6.10 -4.48 4.71
C GLU A 85 -5.44 -4.29 3.35
N ILE A 86 -5.81 -5.15 2.40
CA ILE A 86 -5.55 -4.95 0.98
C ILE A 86 -6.83 -4.43 0.38
N ALA A 87 -6.79 -3.20 -0.12
CA ALA A 87 -7.97 -2.51 -0.65
C ALA A 87 -7.72 -2.00 -2.07
N SER A 88 -8.75 -2.10 -2.92
CA SER A 88 -8.75 -1.46 -4.22
C SER A 88 -9.39 -0.08 -4.15
N PHE A 89 -8.91 0.82 -5.00
CA PHE A 89 -9.45 2.16 -5.21
C PHE A 89 -9.47 2.45 -6.72
N THR A 90 -10.26 3.45 -7.10
CA THR A 90 -10.29 4.01 -8.46
C THR A 90 -9.71 5.43 -8.49
N SER A 91 -9.18 5.84 -9.65
CA SER A 91 -8.70 7.19 -9.91
C SER A 91 -9.19 7.73 -11.24
N ASN A 92 -9.34 9.04 -11.35
CA ASN A 92 -9.55 9.73 -12.62
C ASN A 92 -8.24 10.04 -13.39
N GLY A 93 -7.11 9.44 -12.97
CA GLY A 93 -5.78 9.65 -13.55
C GLY A 93 -4.99 10.83 -12.95
N VAL A 94 -5.60 11.65 -12.09
CA VAL A 94 -4.93 12.75 -11.37
C VAL A 94 -4.98 12.54 -9.87
N VAL A 95 -6.14 12.15 -9.34
CA VAL A 95 -6.39 11.91 -7.91
C VAL A 95 -7.20 10.63 -7.76
N ALA A 96 -6.95 9.89 -6.70
CA ALA A 96 -7.76 8.74 -6.32
C ALA A 96 -9.04 9.19 -5.62
N ASP A 97 -10.14 8.49 -5.89
CA ASP A 97 -11.37 8.65 -5.13
C ASP A 97 -11.28 7.82 -3.85
N LYS A 98 -11.06 8.48 -2.71
CA LYS A 98 -11.04 7.81 -1.40
C LYS A 98 -12.33 7.04 -1.11
N ALA A 99 -13.49 7.53 -1.57
CA ALA A 99 -14.77 6.89 -1.30
C ALA A 99 -14.98 5.60 -2.13
N SER A 100 -14.13 5.35 -3.13
CA SER A 100 -14.17 4.13 -3.95
C SER A 100 -13.50 2.92 -3.30
N GLU A 101 -13.08 3.03 -2.03
CA GLU A 101 -12.43 1.95 -1.30
C GLU A 101 -13.28 0.68 -1.29
N VAL A 102 -12.67 -0.44 -1.70
CA VAL A 102 -13.20 -1.78 -1.52
C VAL A 102 -12.10 -2.63 -0.87
N VAL A 103 -12.32 -3.05 0.37
CA VAL A 103 -11.44 -4.01 1.06
C VAL A 103 -11.60 -5.38 0.38
N VAL A 104 -10.50 -5.90 -0.14
CA VAL A 104 -10.45 -7.17 -0.89
C VAL A 104 -10.00 -8.30 0.03
N VAL A 105 -9.05 -8.02 0.91
CA VAL A 105 -8.51 -8.97 1.89
C VAL A 105 -8.30 -8.22 3.21
N GLU A 106 -8.67 -8.86 4.30
CA GLU A 106 -8.37 -8.43 5.66
C GLU A 106 -7.65 -9.57 6.38
N ILE A 107 -6.51 -9.29 7.00
CA ILE A 107 -5.68 -10.27 7.72
C ILE A 107 -5.39 -9.73 9.12
N ALA A 108 -5.82 -10.45 10.15
CA ALA A 108 -5.57 -10.08 11.53
C ALA A 108 -4.06 -10.06 11.81
N GLN A 109 -3.59 -9.00 12.48
CA GLN A 109 -2.19 -8.83 12.84
C GLN A 109 -2.05 -8.94 14.37
N PRO A 110 -1.50 -10.06 14.89
CA PRO A 110 -1.36 -10.25 16.33
C PRO A 110 -0.28 -9.34 16.94
N TYR A 111 0.67 -8.86 16.14
CA TYR A 111 1.75 -7.96 16.55
C TYR A 111 1.99 -6.85 15.51
N GLU A 112 2.75 -5.83 15.91
CA GLU A 112 3.05 -4.63 15.11
C GLU A 112 4.24 -4.80 14.14
N ASN A 113 4.73 -6.03 13.97
CA ASN A 113 5.89 -6.34 13.14
C ASN A 113 5.66 -7.60 12.30
N HIS A 114 6.50 -7.81 11.29
CA HIS A 114 6.42 -8.82 10.25
C HIS A 114 5.10 -8.77 9.48
N ASN A 115 4.66 -7.57 9.09
CA ASN A 115 3.40 -7.39 8.37
C ASN A 115 3.54 -7.63 6.86
N GLY A 116 4.75 -7.56 6.30
CA GLY A 116 4.98 -7.66 4.86
C GLY A 116 4.51 -6.39 4.13
N GLY A 117 3.70 -6.54 3.10
CA GLY A 117 3.01 -5.45 2.42
C GLY A 117 3.36 -5.27 0.93
N GLN A 118 4.25 -6.08 0.37
CA GLN A 118 4.54 -5.97 -1.06
C GLN A 118 3.34 -6.41 -1.89
N LEU A 119 2.93 -5.60 -2.86
CA LEU A 119 1.91 -5.93 -3.85
C LEU A 119 2.53 -5.94 -5.25
N ALA A 120 2.18 -6.93 -6.06
CA ALA A 120 2.56 -6.96 -7.48
C ALA A 120 1.57 -7.77 -8.30
N PHE A 121 1.28 -7.34 -9.52
CA PHE A 121 0.61 -8.20 -10.51
C PHE A 121 1.64 -9.07 -11.22
N GLY A 122 1.35 -10.37 -11.30
CA GLY A 122 2.14 -11.30 -12.10
C GLY A 122 1.78 -11.26 -13.59
N PRO A 123 2.61 -11.86 -14.46
CA PRO A 123 2.32 -11.96 -15.89
C PRO A 123 1.09 -12.83 -16.20
N ASP A 124 0.62 -13.59 -15.23
CA ASP A 124 -0.60 -14.40 -15.25
C ASP A 124 -1.87 -13.62 -14.87
N GLY A 125 -1.73 -12.35 -14.49
CA GLY A 125 -2.84 -11.46 -14.15
C GLY A 125 -3.33 -11.55 -12.70
N PHE A 126 -2.68 -12.35 -11.84
CA PHE A 126 -3.02 -12.40 -10.42
C PHE A 126 -2.32 -11.30 -9.62
N LEU A 127 -2.99 -10.80 -8.59
CA LEU A 127 -2.38 -9.97 -7.56
C LEU A 127 -1.67 -10.87 -6.54
N TYR A 128 -0.36 -10.70 -6.42
CA TYR A 128 0.48 -11.36 -5.43
C TYR A 128 0.65 -10.43 -4.23
N ILE A 129 0.41 -10.98 -3.04
CA ILE A 129 0.48 -10.27 -1.76
C ILE A 129 1.62 -10.90 -0.95
N GLY A 130 2.68 -10.13 -0.73
CA GLY A 130 3.78 -10.50 0.16
C GLY A 130 3.38 -10.26 1.61
N MET A 131 3.09 -11.32 2.35
CA MET A 131 2.62 -11.26 3.74
C MET A 131 3.66 -11.89 4.67
N GLY A 132 3.85 -11.31 5.85
CA GLY A 132 4.68 -11.90 6.90
C GLY A 132 3.88 -12.82 7.84
N ASP A 133 4.54 -13.36 8.86
CA ASP A 133 3.92 -14.27 9.84
C ASP A 133 3.05 -13.57 10.89
N GLY A 134 2.97 -12.24 10.82
CA GLY A 134 2.26 -11.41 11.80
C GLY A 134 3.02 -11.21 13.11
N GLY A 135 4.26 -11.69 13.18
CA GLY A 135 5.28 -11.16 14.07
C GLY A 135 5.42 -11.77 15.45
N SER A 136 6.08 -10.94 16.25
CA SER A 136 6.93 -11.21 17.40
C SER A 136 8.15 -12.10 17.15
N GLY A 137 9.14 -11.97 18.02
CA GLY A 137 10.34 -12.82 17.97
C GLY A 137 10.01 -14.26 18.33
N GLY A 138 10.47 -15.21 17.50
CA GLY A 138 10.30 -16.64 17.74
C GLY A 138 8.97 -17.23 17.26
N ASP A 139 8.20 -16.51 16.44
CA ASP A 139 6.94 -16.95 15.82
C ASP A 139 5.99 -17.62 16.84
N PRO A 140 5.51 -16.88 17.85
CA PRO A 140 4.71 -17.43 18.94
C PRO A 140 3.38 -18.02 18.47
N GLN A 141 2.85 -17.54 17.34
CA GLN A 141 1.62 -18.05 16.73
C GLN A 141 1.87 -19.24 15.78
N ARG A 142 3.15 -19.53 15.47
CA ARG A 142 3.58 -20.58 14.53
C ARG A 142 3.00 -20.38 13.13
N ASN A 143 2.88 -19.12 12.72
CA ASN A 143 2.29 -18.73 11.46
C ASN A 143 3.26 -18.89 10.28
N GLY A 144 4.58 -18.87 10.51
CA GLY A 144 5.59 -18.85 9.45
C GLY A 144 5.58 -20.05 8.51
N GLN A 145 4.93 -21.16 8.89
CA GLN A 145 4.71 -22.34 8.04
C GLN A 145 3.23 -22.79 8.01
N ASN A 146 2.33 -22.04 8.61
CA ASN A 146 0.93 -22.41 8.71
C ASN A 146 0.14 -21.89 7.51
N ARG A 147 -0.27 -22.80 6.62
CA ARG A 147 -1.05 -22.45 5.41
C ARG A 147 -2.49 -22.02 5.70
N ASN A 148 -2.94 -22.16 6.95
CA ASN A 148 -4.25 -21.72 7.41
C ASN A 148 -4.16 -20.40 8.20
N ALA A 149 -2.97 -19.82 8.34
CA ALA A 149 -2.77 -18.49 8.91
C ALA A 149 -2.90 -17.45 7.79
N LEU A 150 -4.12 -17.28 7.28
CA LEU A 150 -4.56 -16.19 6.42
C LEU A 150 -5.99 -15.83 6.83
#